data_AF-A0A7V6WHA9-F1
#
_entry.id   AF-A0A7V6WHA9-F1
#
_cell.length_a   1.000
_cell.length_b   1.000
_cell.length_c   1.000
_cell.angle_alpha   90.00
_cell.angle_beta   90.00
_cell.angle_gamma   90.00
#
_symmetry.space_group_name_H-M   'P 1'
#
loop_
_entity.id
_entity.type
_entity.pdbx_description
1 polymer ?
#
loop_
_entity_poly.entity_id
_entity_poly.type
_entity_poly.pdbx_seq_one_letter_code
_entity_poly.pdbx_strand_id
1 'polypeptide(L)'
;LKEFYYITRLRYADNSPISLEKQYYSPEIGRKLMKHDLNNAVIYDLLENSLGITLWEAEQIITSRLPSKSEANLLKCSKTLCLMVSERFVSDPNGNPIEYEKSVIRSDMYAFRMKLARRVTSSS
;
A
#
# COMPACT_ATOMS: atom_id res chain seq x y z
N LEU A 1 22.88 11.04 2.12
CA LEU A 1 21.49 10.89 1.65
C LEU A 1 21.28 9.42 1.30
N LYS A 2 20.14 8.81 1.65
CA LYS A 2 19.80 7.44 1.21
C LYS A 2 18.94 7.53 -0.04
N GLU A 3 19.27 6.74 -1.06
CA GLU A 3 18.50 6.63 -2.30
C GLU A 3 17.39 5.60 -2.17
N PHE A 4 16.26 5.86 -2.81
CA PHE A 4 15.12 4.95 -2.88
C PHE A 4 14.49 5.00 -4.26
N TYR A 5 13.86 3.90 -4.67
CA TYR A 5 12.97 3.89 -5.82
C TYR A 5 11.56 4.25 -5.37
N TYR A 6 10.95 5.17 -6.10
CA TYR A 6 9.63 5.69 -5.80
C TYR A 6 8.66 5.37 -6.94
N ILE A 7 7.58 4.65 -6.61
CA ILE A 7 6.56 4.23 -7.56
C ILE A 7 5.23 4.83 -7.12
N THR A 8 4.52 5.48 -8.04
CA THR A 8 3.18 6.00 -7.79
C THR A 8 2.18 5.32 -8.72
N ARG A 9 1.09 4.79 -8.17
CA ARG A 9 0.05 4.11 -8.96
C ARG A 9 -1.33 4.67 -8.64
N LEU A 10 -2.12 4.94 -9.67
CA LEU A 10 -3.54 5.28 -9.54
C LEU A 10 -4.36 4.03 -9.84
N ARG A 11 -5.08 3.52 -8.84
CA ARG A 11 -5.87 2.29 -8.93
C ARG A 11 -7.31 2.60 -9.30
N TYR A 12 -7.90 1.72 -10.11
CA TYR A 12 -9.26 1.85 -10.60
C TYR A 12 -10.11 0.65 -10.17
N ALA A 13 -11.40 0.90 -9.94
CA ALA A 13 -12.46 -0.11 -9.90
C ALA A 13 -13.58 0.37 -10.81
N ASP A 14 -14.05 -0.48 -11.73
CA ASP A 14 -15.08 -0.14 -12.72
C ASP A 14 -14.82 1.21 -13.43
N ASN A 15 -13.59 1.42 -13.89
CA ASN A 15 -13.10 2.65 -14.54
C ASN A 15 -13.14 3.93 -13.67
N SER A 16 -13.44 3.82 -12.37
CA SER A 16 -13.39 4.92 -11.42
C SER A 16 -12.12 4.85 -10.57
N PRO A 17 -11.35 5.96 -10.44
CA PRO A 17 -10.16 5.97 -9.59
C PRO A 17 -10.56 5.84 -8.12
N ILE A 18 -9.95 4.91 -7.40
CA ILE A 18 -10.30 4.57 -6.01
C ILE A 18 -9.17 4.88 -5.03
N SER A 19 -7.92 4.73 -5.47
CA SER A 19 -6.76 4.87 -4.60
C SER A 19 -5.55 5.40 -5.35
N LEU A 20 -4.77 6.22 -4.66
CA LEU A 20 -3.44 6.65 -5.08
C LEU A 20 -2.43 6.03 -4.12
N GLU A 21 -1.63 5.11 -4.64
CA GLU A 21 -0.58 4.38 -3.91
C GLU A 21 0.77 5.03 -4.19
N LYS A 22 1.58 5.16 -3.13
CA LYS A 22 2.95 5.67 -3.19
C LYS A 22 3.85 4.68 -2.47
N GLN A 23 4.69 4.00 -3.23
CA GLN A 23 5.52 2.90 -2.74
C GLN A 23 7.00 3.27 -2.86
N TYR A 24 7.75 2.88 -1.84
CA TYR A 24 9.16 3.18 -1.68
C TYR A 24 9.91 1.87 -1.46
N TYR A 25 10.93 1.64 -2.28
CA TYR A 25 11.76 0.44 -2.24
C TYR A 25 13.24 0.81 -2.20
N SER A 26 14.07 -0.16 -1.80
CA SER A 26 15.51 -0.06 -2.05
C SER A 26 15.79 0.06 -3.56
N PRO A 27 16.89 0.69 -3.97
CA PRO A 27 17.22 0.80 -5.39
C PRO A 27 17.38 -0.54 -6.11
N GLU A 28 17.80 -1.58 -5.40
CA GLU A 28 17.90 -2.92 -5.97
C GLU A 28 16.53 -3.49 -6.31
N ILE A 29 15.59 -3.47 -5.35
CA ILE A 29 14.23 -4.00 -5.54
C ILE A 29 13.49 -3.19 -6.60
N GLY A 30 13.57 -1.86 -6.53
CA GLY A 30 12.91 -0.98 -7.49
C GLY A 30 13.38 -1.20 -8.92
N ARG A 31 14.68 -1.38 -9.16
CA ARG A 31 15.21 -1.72 -10.50
C ARG A 31 14.70 -3.05 -11.04
N LYS A 32 14.49 -4.05 -10.16
CA LYS A 32 13.91 -5.34 -10.54
C LYS A 32 12.43 -5.17 -10.89
N LEU A 33 11.65 -4.47 -10.06
CA LEU A 33 10.23 -4.19 -10.30
C LEU A 33 9.98 -3.46 -11.62
N MET A 34 10.80 -2.48 -11.97
CA MET A 34 10.66 -1.71 -13.22
C MET A 34 10.85 -2.53 -14.50
N LYS A 35 11.29 -3.78 -14.41
CA LYS A 35 11.36 -4.71 -15.56
C LYS A 35 10.02 -5.38 -15.88
N HIS A 36 9.00 -5.19 -15.04
CA HIS A 36 7.67 -5.77 -15.18
C HIS A 36 6.61 -4.71 -15.50
N ASP A 37 5.48 -5.13 -16.08
CA ASP A 37 4.32 -4.23 -16.26
C ASP A 37 3.58 -4.04 -14.93
N LEU A 38 3.87 -2.91 -14.26
CA LEU A 38 3.28 -2.59 -12.96
C LEU A 38 1.83 -2.09 -13.03
N ASN A 39 1.30 -1.81 -14.22
CA ASN A 39 -0.07 -1.33 -14.38
C ASN A 39 -1.08 -2.40 -13.98
N ASN A 40 -0.80 -3.65 -14.35
CA ASN A 40 -1.68 -4.80 -14.10
C ASN A 40 -1.15 -5.73 -13.01
N ALA A 41 0.07 -5.50 -12.51
CA ALA A 41 0.69 -6.36 -11.52
C ALA A 41 0.06 -6.25 -10.12
N VAL A 42 -0.10 -7.43 -9.51
CA VAL A 42 -0.15 -7.58 -8.06
C VAL A 42 1.28 -7.53 -7.55
N ILE A 43 1.67 -6.42 -6.91
CA ILE A 43 3.08 -6.17 -6.57
C ILE A 43 3.63 -7.22 -5.60
N TYR A 44 2.85 -7.66 -4.62
CA TYR A 44 3.30 -8.69 -3.69
C TYR A 44 3.59 -10.01 -4.42
N ASP A 45 2.76 -10.41 -5.39
CA ASP A 45 3.04 -11.60 -6.21
C ASP A 45 4.33 -11.45 -7.01
N LEU A 46 4.65 -10.26 -7.52
CA LEU A 46 5.93 -10.01 -8.19
C LEU A 46 7.10 -10.13 -7.21
N LEU A 47 7.01 -9.50 -6.04
CA LEU A 47 8.05 -9.54 -5.02
C LEU A 47 8.37 -10.99 -4.61
N GLU A 48 7.35 -11.80 -4.33
CA GLU A 48 7.53 -13.19 -3.89
C GLU A 48 7.92 -14.11 -5.05
N ASN A 49 7.10 -14.17 -6.11
CA ASN A 49 7.23 -15.21 -7.14
C ASN A 49 8.25 -14.86 -8.23
N SER A 50 8.40 -13.58 -8.57
CA SER A 50 9.32 -13.14 -9.64
C SER A 50 10.68 -12.71 -9.10
N LEU A 51 10.72 -12.09 -7.92
CA LEU A 51 11.94 -11.55 -7.33
C LEU A 51 12.52 -12.44 -6.21
N GLY A 52 11.78 -13.45 -5.75
CA GLY A 52 12.23 -14.39 -4.72
C GLY A 52 12.37 -13.74 -3.34
N ILE A 53 11.65 -12.63 -3.08
CA ILE A 53 11.69 -11.92 -1.81
C ILE A 53 10.64 -12.51 -0.88
N THR A 54 11.06 -13.03 0.26
CA THR A 54 10.14 -13.49 1.30
C THR A 54 9.61 -12.30 2.09
N LEU A 55 8.30 -12.04 1.99
CA LEU A 55 7.62 -11.07 2.85
C LEU A 55 7.27 -11.75 4.17
N TRP A 56 7.50 -11.08 5.29
CA TRP A 56 7.37 -11.70 6.61
C TRP A 56 6.42 -10.96 7.53
N GLU A 57 6.75 -9.71 7.86
CA GLU A 57 5.97 -8.89 8.78
C GLU A 57 5.52 -7.61 8.09
N ALA A 58 4.31 -7.16 8.41
CA ALA A 58 3.82 -5.88 7.99
C ALA A 58 3.18 -5.13 9.15
N GLU A 59 3.64 -3.90 9.39
CA GLU A 59 2.97 -2.95 10.27
C GLU A 59 2.12 -2.02 9.42
N GLN A 60 0.85 -1.82 9.81
CA GLN A 60 -0.06 -0.96 9.08
C GLN A 60 -0.79 0.02 10.02
N ILE A 61 -0.76 1.29 9.63
CA ILE A 61 -1.46 2.38 10.31
C ILE A 61 -2.55 2.91 9.38
N ILE A 62 -3.78 2.98 9.87
CA ILE A 62 -4.93 3.51 9.12
C ILE A 62 -5.43 4.76 9.82
N THR A 63 -5.51 5.86 9.09
CA THR A 63 -6.06 7.14 9.55
C THR A 63 -7.02 7.71 8.51
N SER A 64 -7.53 8.92 8.75
CA SER A 64 -8.37 9.63 7.79
C SER A 64 -8.07 11.12 7.77
N ARG A 65 -8.18 11.75 6.60
CA ARG A 65 -8.12 13.21 6.45
C ARG A 65 -8.83 13.68 5.18
N LEU A 66 -9.05 14.97 5.06
CA LEU A 66 -9.47 15.58 3.81
C LEU A 66 -8.37 15.47 2.73
N PRO A 67 -8.74 15.37 1.44
CA PRO A 67 -7.80 15.30 0.33
C PRO A 67 -7.11 16.64 0.12
N SER A 68 -5.86 16.59 -0.37
CA SER A 68 -5.26 17.75 -1.02
C SER A 68 -5.95 18.04 -2.35
N LYS A 69 -5.72 19.23 -2.92
CA LYS A 69 -6.26 19.59 -4.25
C LYS A 69 -5.83 18.60 -5.33
N SER A 70 -4.58 18.11 -5.29
CA SER A 70 -4.06 17.14 -6.26
C SER A 70 -4.75 15.78 -6.13
N GLU A 71 -4.89 15.28 -4.90
CA GLU A 71 -5.57 13.99 -4.65
C GLU A 71 -7.03 14.04 -5.06
N ALA A 72 -7.76 15.11 -4.72
CA ALA A 72 -9.16 15.27 -5.12
C ALA A 72 -9.34 15.25 -6.64
N ASN A 73 -8.41 15.88 -7.38
CA ASN A 73 -8.40 15.88 -8.84
C ASN A 73 -8.10 14.48 -9.41
N LEU A 74 -7.06 13.81 -8.92
CA LEU A 74 -6.65 12.48 -9.39
C LEU A 74 -7.72 11.41 -9.09
N LEU A 75 -8.30 11.46 -7.89
CA LEU A 75 -9.34 10.54 -7.44
C LEU A 75 -10.75 10.93 -7.88
N LYS A 76 -10.89 12.07 -8.58
CA LYS A 76 -12.17 12.61 -9.06
C LYS A 76 -13.23 12.65 -7.94
N CYS A 77 -12.83 13.11 -6.75
CA CYS A 77 -13.69 13.13 -5.57
C CYS A 77 -13.86 14.54 -4.99
N SER A 78 -14.85 14.70 -4.11
CA SER A 78 -15.09 15.97 -3.41
C SER A 78 -13.94 16.32 -2.47
N LYS A 79 -13.60 17.61 -2.36
CA LYS A 79 -12.64 18.09 -1.36
C LYS A 79 -13.11 17.92 0.09
N THR A 80 -14.41 17.68 0.29
CA THR A 80 -15.01 17.43 1.60
C THR A 80 -15.17 15.94 1.91
N LEU A 81 -14.89 15.06 0.96
CA LEU A 81 -14.88 13.61 1.20
C LEU A 81 -13.59 13.25 1.94
N CYS A 82 -13.69 12.74 3.17
CA CYS A 82 -12.52 12.19 3.86
C CYS A 82 -11.93 11.02 3.08
N LEU A 83 -10.62 11.00 2.88
CA LEU A 83 -9.90 9.83 2.40
C LEU A 83 -9.46 8.98 3.59
N MET A 84 -9.49 7.66 3.41
CA MET A 84 -8.74 6.75 4.26
C MET A 84 -7.27 6.82 3.85
N VAL A 85 -6.37 6.97 4.82
CA VAL A 85 -4.92 6.98 4.60
C VAL A 85 -4.35 5.73 5.23
N SER A 86 -3.68 4.91 4.43
CA SER A 86 -2.99 3.72 4.89
C SER A 86 -1.49 3.93 4.75
N GLU A 87 -0.77 3.69 5.84
CA GLU A 87 0.69 3.60 5.84
C GLU A 87 1.07 2.18 6.19
N ARG A 88 1.94 1.56 5.39
CA ARG A 88 2.36 0.18 5.60
C ARG A 88 3.87 0.07 5.48
N PHE A 89 4.49 -0.62 6.42
CA PHE A 89 5.88 -1.04 6.36
C PHE A 89 5.93 -2.55 6.28
N VAL A 90 6.71 -3.10 5.34
CA VAL A 90 6.88 -4.53 5.15
C VAL A 90 8.35 -4.90 5.29
N SER A 91 8.65 -5.98 6.00
CA SER A 91 10.01 -6.49 6.22
C SER A 91 10.16 -7.97 5.84
N ASP A 92 11.41 -8.38 5.63
CA ASP A 92 11.81 -9.77 5.44
C ASP A 92 11.94 -10.53 6.78
N PRO A 93 12.20 -11.85 6.78
CA PRO A 93 12.34 -12.63 8.01
C PRO A 93 13.50 -12.20 8.94
N ASN A 94 14.46 -11.43 8.42
CA ASN A 94 15.57 -10.87 9.20
C ASN A 94 15.26 -9.46 9.72
N GLY A 95 14.06 -8.92 9.46
CA GLY A 95 13.65 -7.57 9.83
C GLY A 95 14.16 -6.48 8.89
N ASN A 96 14.75 -6.81 7.74
CA ASN A 96 15.17 -5.79 6.77
C ASN A 96 13.95 -5.19 6.07
N PRO A 97 13.88 -3.86 5.89
CA PRO A 97 12.76 -3.21 5.21
C PRO A 97 12.73 -3.57 3.72
N ILE A 98 11.58 -4.03 3.25
CA ILE A 98 11.30 -4.35 1.84
C ILE A 98 10.53 -3.20 1.19
N GLU A 99 9.45 -2.77 1.82
CA GLU A 99 8.53 -1.75 1.29
C GLU A 99 8.14 -0.77 2.38
N TYR A 100 8.07 0.51 2.01
CA TYR A 100 7.20 1.47 2.69
C TYR A 100 6.15 1.94 1.69
N GLU A 101 4.89 1.89 2.08
CA GLU A 101 3.75 2.32 1.29
C GLU A 101 2.99 3.40 2.03
N LYS A 102 2.61 4.46 1.31
CA LYS A 102 1.58 5.40 1.74
C LYS A 102 0.50 5.49 0.67
N SER A 103 -0.71 5.07 0.99
CA SER A 103 -1.85 5.15 0.08
C SER A 103 -2.96 6.03 0.64
N VAL A 104 -3.67 6.69 -0.27
CA VAL A 104 -4.93 7.36 0.03
C VAL A 104 -6.03 6.68 -0.76
N ILE A 105 -7.17 6.44 -0.12
CA ILE A 105 -8.26 5.63 -0.66
C ILE A 105 -9.58 6.37 -0.43
N ARG A 106 -10.44 6.37 -1.45
CA ARG A 106 -11.79 6.90 -1.39
C ARG A 106 -12.64 6.13 -0.38
N SER A 107 -13.04 6.81 0.70
CA SER A 107 -13.81 6.19 1.80
C SER A 107 -15.25 5.85 1.42
N ASP A 108 -15.79 6.48 0.37
CA ASP A 108 -17.12 6.19 -0.19
C ASP A 108 -17.12 4.91 -1.05
N MET A 109 -15.95 4.40 -1.43
CA MET A 109 -15.80 3.23 -2.31
C MET A 109 -15.08 2.05 -1.64
N TYR A 110 -14.55 2.23 -0.43
CA TYR A 110 -13.70 1.24 0.22
C TYR A 110 -13.99 1.14 1.72
N ALA A 111 -14.11 -0.09 2.21
CA ALA A 111 -14.22 -0.39 3.62
C ALA A 111 -13.10 -1.34 4.04
N PHE A 112 -12.36 -0.95 5.07
CA PHE A 112 -11.41 -1.84 5.72
C PHE A 112 -12.16 -2.73 6.72
N ARG A 113 -12.14 -4.05 6.48
CA ARG A 113 -12.88 -5.03 7.29
C ARG A 113 -11.92 -5.97 8.00
N MET A 114 -12.00 -6.02 9.33
CA MET A 114 -11.29 -7.01 10.16
C MET A 114 -12.29 -7.83 10.98
N LYS A 115 -11.98 -9.12 11.18
CA LYS A 115 -12.68 -9.99 12.12
C LYS A 115 -11.74 -10.28 13.28
N LEU A 116 -12.14 -9.91 14.49
CA LEU A 116 -11.36 -10.11 15.70
C LEU A 116 -12.04 -11.13 16.60
N ALA A 117 -11.25 -11.97 17.27
CA ALA A 117 -11.73 -12.92 18.26
C ALA A 117 -10.90 -12.77 19.54
N ARG A 118 -11.55 -12.89 20.70
CA ARG A 118 -10.84 -12.89 21.98
C ARG A 118 -10.03 -14.18 22.10
N ARG A 119 -8.72 -14.07 22.37
CA ARG A 119 -7.93 -15.24 22.76
C ARG A 119 -8.35 -15.66 24.17
N VAL A 120 -8.93 -16.85 24.30
CA VAL A 120 -9.19 -17.45 25.61
C VAL A 120 -7.93 -18.19 26.03
N THR A 121 -7.18 -17.63 26.96
CA THR A 121 -6.09 -18.36 27.62
C THR A 121 -6.71 -19.21 28.71
N SER A 122 -6.72 -20.53 28.55
CA SER A 122 -7.03 -21.46 29.63
C SER A 122 -5.94 -21.37 30.69
N SER A 123 -6.27 -20.84 31.86
CA SER A 123 -5.43 -20.97 33.05
C SER A 123 -5.31 -22.45 33.39
N SER A 124 -4.11 -23.00 33.28
CA SER A 124 -3.76 -24.29 33.90
C SER A 124 -3.30 -24.05 35.33
#